data_AF-A0A9E2MFM8-F1
#
_entry.id   AF-A0A9E2MFM8-F1
#
_cell.length_a   1.000
_cell.length_b   1.000
_cell.length_c   1.000
_cell.angle_alpha   90.00
_cell.angle_beta   90.00
_cell.angle_gamma   90.00
#
_symmetry.space_group_name_H-M   'P 1'
#
loop_
_entity.id
_entity.type
_entity.pdbx_description
1 polymer ?
#
loop_
_entity_poly.entity_id
_entity_poly.type
_entity_poly.pdbx_seq_one_letter_code
_entity_poly.pdbx_strand_id
1 'polypeptide(L)'
;YREYRIALELLFRVRSALHLVGGKQQDQLIMDHMPRIAKMLGFRDERKMVSRLLEAMWRINNFSKIFIKKIIRPYLYEKESIATHRHQRASKGLYIIGERLFSTYSDKHDDIETLLSSLLSLEDRPWLFDPSLLKRFTYADISYPLNKRVLTLLRKLFERRYSYSFLKLFLDSGILHQLIPAFRKVLHLPQFDGYHHYPVDLHSIECIAALENIEDPFIRNLYDALSLREKTLLKITVLLHDTGKGRKQDHSEVGIKLIVPFAKRLGFSKEEQDIAALLLKHHILMTSVVYREDIHSEKILYKFMSNVKTQKNLALLYILTYADVNGVGPGTWTSFLANLLRELYDESMQISMQNERISDATRRLAIEKRIQNRESFKALPRTIQKNVLGIDSNLFYFQHTPEEIIRIANEARSVKAYRYTLDTSGDGLSIQIIRRIPLNLTYLLGKFAYLDVASMNVFTLFDDLKFFKIDFKHLPDPDSINHIEEVIESAFDMSQKLLLSQPRIKPEEITIDCEHSKAYAQMNVHTANQRGLLAYIVNCFDELNINIAAAKIHSTKNRVRDYFLIEKQNQMCDNADKLISILTKGNN
;
A
#
# COMPACT_ATOMS: atom_id res chain seq x y z
N TYR A 1 -37.40 3.59 -11.72
CA TYR A 1 -37.94 4.63 -10.81
C TYR A 1 -38.07 4.13 -9.36
N ARG A 2 -38.72 2.98 -9.10
CA ARG A 2 -38.86 2.43 -7.73
C ARG A 2 -37.53 2.33 -6.95
N GLU A 3 -36.51 1.72 -7.54
CA GLU A 3 -35.20 1.56 -6.88
C GLU A 3 -34.52 2.90 -6.56
N TYR A 4 -34.65 3.88 -7.46
CA TYR A 4 -34.13 5.24 -7.25
C TYR A 4 -34.78 5.91 -6.04
N ARG A 5 -36.12 5.82 -5.91
CA ARG A 5 -36.85 6.39 -4.77
C ARG A 5 -36.42 5.75 -3.44
N ILE A 6 -36.26 4.42 -3.42
CA ILE A 6 -35.78 3.69 -2.23
C ILE A 6 -34.36 4.14 -1.85
N ALA A 7 -33.48 4.29 -2.83
CA ALA A 7 -32.12 4.77 -2.61
C ALA A 7 -32.10 6.20 -2.04
N LEU A 8 -32.92 7.10 -2.60
CA LEU A 8 -33.03 8.48 -2.14
C LEU A 8 -33.55 8.58 -0.71
N GLU A 9 -34.56 7.78 -0.38
CA GLU A 9 -35.11 7.71 0.97
C GLU A 9 -34.07 7.22 1.98
N LEU A 10 -33.28 6.18 1.63
CA LEU A 10 -32.19 5.73 2.49
C LEU A 10 -31.14 6.82 2.70
N LEU A 11 -30.75 7.54 1.64
CA LEU A 11 -29.77 8.63 1.74
C LEU A 11 -30.25 9.73 2.71
N PHE A 12 -31.53 10.14 2.62
CA PHE A 12 -32.10 11.14 3.53
C PHE A 12 -32.24 10.63 4.98
N ARG A 13 -32.59 9.36 5.17
CA ARG A 13 -32.62 8.75 6.51
C ARG A 13 -31.23 8.73 7.15
N VAL A 14 -30.20 8.35 6.40
CA VAL A 14 -28.81 8.39 6.88
C VAL A 14 -28.37 9.81 7.22
N ARG A 15 -28.68 10.77 6.36
CA ARG A 15 -28.38 12.20 6.61
C ARG A 15 -29.05 12.71 7.89
N SER A 16 -30.33 12.38 8.08
CA SER A 16 -31.07 12.78 9.29
C SER A 16 -30.47 12.16 10.54
N ALA A 17 -30.11 10.87 10.48
CA ALA A 17 -29.45 10.19 11.59
C ALA A 17 -28.04 10.76 11.89
N LEU A 18 -27.29 11.20 10.87
CA LEU A 18 -26.02 11.91 11.05
C LEU A 18 -26.20 13.21 11.84
N HIS A 19 -27.21 14.01 11.48
CA HIS A 19 -27.49 15.28 12.16
C HIS A 19 -27.91 15.05 13.62
N LEU A 20 -28.74 14.04 13.87
CA LEU A 20 -29.17 13.67 15.21
C LEU A 20 -28.02 13.16 16.09
N VAL A 21 -27.14 12.31 15.55
CA VAL A 21 -25.99 11.77 16.30
C VAL A 21 -24.91 12.83 16.51
N GLY A 22 -24.68 13.69 15.53
CA GLY A 22 -23.66 14.74 15.58
C GLY A 22 -24.09 15.99 16.34
N GLY A 23 -25.39 16.20 16.58
CA GLY A 23 -25.94 17.40 17.21
C GLY A 23 -25.76 18.69 16.40
N LYS A 24 -25.37 18.56 15.12
CA LYS A 24 -25.10 19.66 14.19
C LYS A 24 -25.31 19.18 12.75
N GLN A 25 -25.37 20.12 11.81
CA GLN A 25 -25.32 19.78 10.40
C GLN A 25 -24.01 19.05 10.09
N GLN A 26 -24.13 17.80 9.65
CA GLN A 26 -23.00 16.93 9.31
C GLN A 26 -23.41 16.00 8.16
N ASP A 27 -22.72 16.12 7.03
CA ASP A 27 -23.01 15.34 5.83
C ASP A 27 -21.87 14.33 5.50
N GLN A 28 -20.90 14.18 6.40
CA GLN A 28 -19.84 13.17 6.32
C GLN A 28 -20.06 12.05 7.34
N LEU A 29 -20.06 10.80 6.86
CA LEU A 29 -20.16 9.60 7.72
C LEU A 29 -18.78 9.20 8.23
N ILE A 30 -18.46 9.63 9.46
CA ILE A 30 -17.24 9.23 10.16
C ILE A 30 -17.43 7.91 10.92
N MET A 31 -16.35 7.13 11.08
CA MET A 31 -16.38 5.79 11.69
C MET A 31 -17.00 5.80 13.09
N ASP A 32 -16.67 6.79 13.92
CA ASP A 32 -17.15 6.89 15.30
C ASP A 32 -18.68 7.01 15.42
N HIS A 33 -19.34 7.55 14.39
CA HIS A 33 -20.79 7.69 14.37
C HIS A 33 -21.50 6.47 13.79
N MET A 34 -20.80 5.62 13.02
CA MET A 34 -21.41 4.49 12.32
C MET A 34 -22.19 3.54 13.24
N PRO A 35 -21.70 3.13 14.43
CA PRO A 35 -22.42 2.19 15.29
C PRO A 35 -23.79 2.72 15.73
N ARG A 36 -23.85 4.00 16.14
CA ARG A 36 -25.09 4.65 16.59
C ARG A 36 -26.08 4.81 15.44
N ILE A 37 -25.60 5.27 14.28
CA ILE A 37 -26.43 5.47 13.10
C ILE A 37 -26.99 4.13 12.60
N ALA A 38 -26.17 3.08 12.54
CA ALA A 38 -26.60 1.75 12.12
C ALA A 38 -27.74 1.23 13.02
N LYS A 39 -27.59 1.39 14.33
CA LYS A 39 -28.62 1.03 15.32
C LYS A 39 -29.90 1.86 15.14
N MET A 40 -29.80 3.18 14.98
CA MET A 40 -30.95 4.07 14.78
C MET A 40 -31.76 3.73 13.52
N LEU A 41 -31.08 3.30 12.46
CA LEU A 41 -31.70 2.96 11.18
C LEU A 41 -32.11 1.48 11.08
N GLY A 42 -31.91 0.68 12.12
CA GLY A 42 -32.30 -0.73 12.16
C GLY A 42 -31.42 -1.68 11.35
N PHE A 43 -30.16 -1.29 11.06
CA PHE A 43 -29.21 -2.19 10.42
C PHE A 43 -28.60 -3.16 11.43
N ARG A 44 -28.32 -4.38 10.97
CA ARG A 44 -27.66 -5.43 11.77
C ARG A 44 -26.25 -5.03 12.21
N ASP A 45 -25.51 -4.39 11.33
CA ASP A 45 -24.14 -3.95 11.54
C ASP A 45 -23.80 -2.74 10.65
N GLU A 46 -22.72 -2.05 11.01
CA GLU A 46 -22.20 -0.86 10.33
C GLU A 46 -21.83 -1.17 8.87
N ARG A 47 -21.21 -2.32 8.63
CA ARG A 47 -20.76 -2.75 7.29
C ARG A 47 -21.94 -2.83 6.33
N LYS A 48 -23.05 -3.40 6.78
CA LYS A 48 -24.26 -3.54 5.97
C LYS A 48 -24.92 -2.20 5.70
N MET A 49 -24.97 -1.31 6.70
CA MET A 49 -25.47 0.05 6.52
C MET A 49 -24.65 0.80 5.47
N VAL A 50 -23.33 0.86 5.63
CA VAL A 50 -22.43 1.58 4.73
C VAL A 50 -22.48 0.99 3.32
N SER A 51 -22.53 -0.34 3.18
CA SER A 51 -22.67 -0.98 1.89
C SER A 51 -23.98 -0.60 1.18
N ARG A 52 -25.11 -0.54 1.90
CA ARG A 52 -26.40 -0.09 1.35
C ARG A 52 -26.40 1.40 1.01
N LEU A 53 -25.72 2.22 1.81
CA LEU A 53 -25.55 3.65 1.54
C LEU A 53 -24.77 3.87 0.24
N LEU A 54 -23.63 3.19 0.08
CA LEU A 54 -22.81 3.26 -1.13
C LEU A 54 -23.59 2.79 -2.38
N GLU A 55 -24.32 1.68 -2.27
CA GLU A 55 -25.21 1.18 -3.31
C GLU A 55 -26.31 2.19 -3.67
N ALA A 56 -26.89 2.86 -2.66
CA ALA A 56 -27.88 3.90 -2.87
C ALA A 56 -27.30 5.14 -3.58
N MET A 57 -26.12 5.61 -3.16
CA MET A 57 -25.41 6.73 -3.80
C MET A 57 -25.10 6.40 -5.27
N TRP A 58 -24.59 5.20 -5.55
CA TRP A 58 -24.32 4.72 -6.90
C TRP A 58 -25.60 4.70 -7.76
N ARG A 59 -26.71 4.16 -7.22
CA ARG A 59 -28.03 4.13 -7.90
C ARG A 59 -28.54 5.53 -8.24
N ILE A 60 -28.48 6.45 -7.28
CA ILE A 60 -28.90 7.84 -7.46
C ILE A 60 -28.07 8.49 -8.57
N ASN A 61 -26.74 8.36 -8.51
CA ASN A 61 -25.83 8.93 -9.49
C ASN A 61 -26.13 8.43 -10.92
N ASN A 62 -26.24 7.11 -11.12
CA ASN A 62 -26.46 6.54 -12.46
C ASN A 62 -27.85 6.85 -13.00
N PHE A 63 -28.88 6.75 -12.16
CA PHE A 63 -30.24 7.12 -12.56
C PHE A 63 -30.28 8.59 -13.00
N SER A 64 -29.73 9.50 -12.18
CA SER A 64 -29.67 10.93 -12.50
C SER A 64 -28.90 11.19 -13.79
N LYS A 65 -27.71 10.62 -13.99
CA LYS A 65 -26.92 10.77 -15.22
C LYS A 65 -27.70 10.36 -16.47
N ILE A 66 -28.33 9.17 -16.45
CA ILE A 66 -29.08 8.64 -17.60
C ILE A 66 -30.34 9.47 -17.87
N PHE A 67 -31.10 9.81 -16.84
CA PHE A 67 -32.36 10.55 -17.00
C PHE A 67 -32.14 12.01 -17.36
N ILE A 68 -31.18 12.70 -16.74
CA ILE A 68 -30.83 14.08 -17.11
C ILE A 68 -30.41 14.10 -18.58
N LYS A 69 -29.51 13.19 -19.01
CA LYS A 69 -29.11 13.09 -20.43
C LYS A 69 -30.32 12.86 -21.35
N LYS A 70 -31.25 11.99 -20.96
CA LYS A 70 -32.50 11.74 -21.71
C LYS A 70 -33.34 13.02 -21.86
N ILE A 71 -33.49 13.78 -20.78
CA ILE A 71 -34.33 14.99 -20.73
C ILE A 71 -33.72 16.14 -21.54
N ILE A 72 -32.41 16.36 -21.43
CA ILE A 72 -31.74 17.48 -22.10
C ILE A 72 -31.51 17.23 -23.60
N ARG A 73 -31.53 15.97 -24.05
CA ARG A 73 -31.20 15.59 -25.43
C ARG A 73 -31.98 16.37 -26.51
N PRO A 74 -33.31 16.58 -26.41
CA PRO A 74 -34.04 17.36 -27.41
C PRO A 74 -33.58 18.82 -27.51
N TYR A 75 -33.06 19.38 -26.41
CA TYR A 75 -32.59 20.77 -26.33
C TYR A 75 -31.13 20.94 -26.75
N LEU A 76 -30.34 19.86 -26.74
CA LEU A 76 -28.95 19.83 -27.20
C LEU A 76 -28.80 19.40 -28.65
N TYR A 77 -29.90 19.15 -29.36
CA TYR A 77 -29.88 18.71 -30.74
C TYR A 77 -29.81 19.92 -31.69
N GLU A 78 -28.66 20.11 -32.33
CA GLU A 78 -28.48 21.09 -33.40
C GLU A 78 -28.54 20.38 -34.76
N LYS A 79 -29.32 20.91 -35.71
CA LYS A 79 -29.53 20.27 -37.02
C LYS A 79 -28.27 20.35 -37.92
N GLU A 80 -27.41 21.31 -37.66
CA GLU A 80 -26.19 21.61 -38.43
C GLU A 80 -25.02 20.65 -38.12
N SER A 81 -25.07 19.93 -36.99
CA SER A 81 -24.00 19.02 -36.54
C SER A 81 -24.07 17.60 -37.13
N ILE A 82 -25.06 17.28 -37.97
CA ILE A 82 -25.25 15.94 -38.57
C ILE A 82 -24.06 15.52 -39.46
N ALA A 83 -23.52 16.44 -40.25
CA ALA A 83 -22.35 16.16 -41.10
C ALA A 83 -21.08 15.92 -40.25
N THR A 84 -20.90 16.70 -39.18
CA THR A 84 -19.82 16.57 -38.20
C THR A 84 -19.90 15.23 -37.46
N HIS A 85 -21.11 14.79 -37.10
CA HIS A 85 -21.34 13.50 -36.44
C HIS A 85 -21.05 12.28 -37.33
N ARG A 86 -21.13 12.39 -38.66
CA ARG A 86 -20.72 11.29 -39.56
C ARG A 86 -19.22 11.03 -39.52
N HIS A 87 -18.42 12.10 -39.49
CA HIS A 87 -16.95 12.02 -39.38
C HIS A 87 -16.49 11.50 -38.01
N GLN A 88 -17.32 11.69 -36.99
CA GLN A 88 -17.07 11.23 -35.61
C GLN A 88 -17.52 9.78 -35.37
N ARG A 89 -18.03 9.06 -36.37
CA ARG A 89 -18.58 7.71 -36.18
C ARG A 89 -17.48 6.66 -36.11
N ALA A 90 -17.33 6.01 -34.95
CA ALA A 90 -16.39 4.90 -34.76
C ALA A 90 -16.92 3.60 -35.37
N SER A 91 -18.20 3.31 -35.13
CA SER A 91 -18.88 2.13 -35.66
C SER A 91 -20.40 2.35 -35.69
N LYS A 92 -21.19 1.34 -36.03
CA LYS A 92 -22.66 1.49 -36.05
C LYS A 92 -23.20 1.78 -34.64
N GLY A 93 -23.72 2.99 -34.47
CA GLY A 93 -24.32 3.44 -33.20
C GLY A 93 -23.32 3.93 -32.16
N LEU A 94 -22.04 4.10 -32.50
CA LEU A 94 -21.00 4.64 -31.63
C LEU A 94 -20.29 5.82 -32.29
N TYR A 95 -20.06 6.88 -31.50
CA TYR A 95 -19.49 8.15 -31.96
C TYR A 95 -18.44 8.65 -30.97
N ILE A 96 -17.32 9.16 -31.47
CA ILE A 96 -16.21 9.69 -30.69
C ILE A 96 -16.22 11.22 -30.80
N ILE A 97 -16.34 11.91 -29.66
CA ILE A 97 -16.20 13.37 -29.60
C ILE A 97 -15.13 13.67 -28.55
N GLY A 98 -13.95 14.12 -29.01
CA GLY A 98 -12.75 14.22 -28.18
C GLY A 98 -12.35 12.84 -27.62
N GLU A 99 -12.27 12.74 -26.30
CA GLU A 99 -11.95 11.51 -25.57
C GLU A 99 -13.18 10.73 -25.12
N ARG A 100 -14.39 11.24 -25.42
CA ARG A 100 -15.64 10.66 -24.94
C ARG A 100 -16.37 9.87 -26.03
N LEU A 101 -16.79 8.66 -25.68
CA LEU A 101 -17.58 7.77 -26.51
C LEU A 101 -19.07 7.95 -26.21
N PHE A 102 -19.81 8.25 -27.27
CA PHE A 102 -21.26 8.40 -27.28
C PHE A 102 -21.89 7.22 -28.01
N SER A 103 -23.16 6.99 -27.72
CA SER A 103 -23.97 6.04 -28.46
C SER A 103 -25.27 6.68 -28.92
N THR A 104 -25.80 6.17 -30.04
CA THR A 104 -27.19 6.46 -30.39
C THR A 104 -28.11 6.06 -29.24
N TYR A 105 -29.05 6.94 -28.91
CA TYR A 105 -30.08 6.61 -27.95
C TYR A 105 -31.07 5.65 -28.61
N SER A 106 -31.09 4.42 -28.11
CA SER A 106 -32.01 3.36 -28.53
C SER A 106 -32.76 2.87 -27.29
N ASP A 107 -34.03 2.49 -27.47
CA ASP A 107 -34.79 1.73 -26.47
C ASP A 107 -34.74 0.23 -26.73
N LYS A 108 -34.18 -0.21 -27.87
CA LYS A 108 -33.83 -1.60 -28.09
C LYS A 108 -32.63 -1.99 -27.24
N HIS A 109 -32.74 -3.10 -26.53
CA HIS A 109 -31.66 -3.70 -25.77
C HIS A 109 -30.67 -4.41 -26.72
N ASP A 110 -29.38 -4.28 -26.42
CA ASP A 110 -28.33 -4.95 -27.17
C ASP A 110 -27.87 -6.21 -26.41
N ASP A 111 -27.54 -7.25 -27.15
CA ASP A 111 -26.83 -8.40 -26.57
C ASP A 111 -25.41 -8.00 -26.16
N ILE A 112 -24.97 -8.51 -25.01
CA ILE A 112 -23.67 -8.18 -24.42
C ILE A 112 -22.49 -8.54 -25.33
N GLU A 113 -22.60 -9.60 -26.14
CA GLU A 113 -21.56 -9.98 -27.09
C GLU A 113 -21.32 -8.87 -28.13
N THR A 114 -22.41 -8.23 -28.59
CA THR A 114 -22.35 -7.11 -29.55
C THR A 114 -21.69 -5.90 -28.92
N LEU A 115 -22.04 -5.58 -27.67
CA LEU A 115 -21.47 -4.45 -26.95
C LEU A 115 -19.97 -4.65 -26.68
N LEU A 116 -19.56 -5.82 -26.20
CA LEU A 116 -18.14 -6.13 -25.95
C LEU A 116 -17.32 -6.12 -27.24
N SER A 117 -17.87 -6.68 -28.34
CA SER A 117 -17.22 -6.62 -29.66
C SER A 117 -17.04 -5.18 -30.14
N SER A 118 -18.02 -4.31 -29.87
CA SER A 118 -17.95 -2.90 -30.20
C SER A 118 -16.84 -2.19 -29.41
N LEU A 119 -16.65 -2.50 -28.11
CA LEU A 119 -15.55 -1.95 -27.33
C LEU A 119 -14.18 -2.40 -27.87
N LEU A 120 -14.03 -3.65 -28.29
CA LEU A 120 -12.78 -4.16 -28.86
C LEU A 120 -12.41 -3.51 -30.20
N SER A 121 -13.39 -3.00 -30.96
CA SER A 121 -13.14 -2.26 -32.21
C SER A 121 -12.58 -0.85 -32.02
N LEU A 122 -12.57 -0.33 -30.78
CA LEU A 122 -12.06 1.00 -30.48
C LEU A 122 -10.52 0.99 -30.47
N GLU A 123 -9.92 2.19 -30.56
CA GLU A 123 -8.49 2.41 -30.31
C GLU A 123 -8.14 2.09 -28.85
N ASP A 124 -6.90 1.61 -28.62
CA ASP A 124 -6.43 1.23 -27.29
C ASP A 124 -5.88 2.43 -26.54
N ARG A 125 -6.81 3.21 -25.99
CA ARG A 125 -6.59 4.42 -25.21
C ARG A 125 -7.61 4.51 -24.07
N PRO A 126 -7.37 5.32 -23.02
CA PRO A 126 -8.37 5.53 -21.99
C PRO A 126 -9.62 6.22 -22.58
N TRP A 127 -10.79 5.65 -22.35
CA TRP A 127 -12.06 6.16 -22.85
C TRP A 127 -12.92 6.73 -21.73
N LEU A 128 -13.54 7.89 -21.97
CA LEU A 128 -14.65 8.39 -21.18
C LEU A 128 -15.97 7.96 -21.82
N PHE A 129 -16.95 7.53 -21.02
CA PHE A 129 -18.23 7.05 -21.56
C PHE A 129 -19.36 8.00 -21.23
N ASP A 130 -20.10 8.43 -22.26
CA ASP A 130 -21.30 9.23 -22.08
C ASP A 130 -22.42 8.40 -21.41
N PRO A 131 -23.32 9.03 -20.63
CA PRO A 131 -24.48 8.34 -20.06
C PRO A 131 -25.35 7.59 -21.08
N SER A 132 -25.32 7.95 -22.37
CA SER A 132 -25.98 7.19 -23.43
C SER A 132 -25.46 5.75 -23.53
N LEU A 133 -24.14 5.57 -23.43
CA LEU A 133 -23.52 4.25 -23.50
C LEU A 133 -23.71 3.50 -22.18
N LEU A 134 -23.60 4.21 -21.06
CA LEU A 134 -23.93 3.68 -19.73
C LEU A 134 -25.32 3.03 -19.73
N LYS A 135 -26.33 3.70 -20.31
CA LYS A 135 -27.69 3.17 -20.47
C LYS A 135 -27.70 1.85 -21.26
N ARG A 136 -26.99 1.78 -22.40
CA ARG A 136 -26.94 0.57 -23.24
C ARG A 136 -26.40 -0.64 -22.48
N PHE A 137 -25.33 -0.46 -21.71
CA PHE A 137 -24.79 -1.54 -20.88
C PHE A 137 -25.69 -1.88 -19.67
N THR A 138 -26.33 -0.89 -19.06
CA THR A 138 -27.24 -1.10 -17.91
C THR A 138 -28.41 -2.01 -18.26
N TYR A 139 -28.92 -1.91 -19.49
CA TYR A 139 -30.03 -2.71 -20.01
C TYR A 139 -29.60 -3.77 -21.03
N ALA A 140 -28.31 -4.15 -21.03
CA ALA A 140 -27.82 -5.18 -21.94
C ALA A 140 -28.41 -6.54 -21.58
N ASP A 141 -28.74 -7.33 -22.60
CA ASP A 141 -29.19 -8.70 -22.40
C ASP A 141 -27.96 -9.59 -22.12
N ILE A 142 -27.94 -10.22 -20.95
CA ILE A 142 -26.83 -11.07 -20.49
C ILE A 142 -27.38 -12.46 -20.15
N SER A 143 -27.02 -13.45 -20.96
CA SER A 143 -27.40 -14.85 -20.73
C SER A 143 -26.43 -15.59 -19.80
N TYR A 144 -26.96 -16.43 -18.91
CA TYR A 144 -26.18 -17.30 -18.03
C TYR A 144 -26.40 -18.78 -18.30
N PRO A 145 -25.33 -19.61 -18.24
CA PRO A 145 -23.92 -19.25 -18.03
C PRO A 145 -23.33 -18.48 -19.22
N LEU A 146 -22.34 -17.59 -18.97
CA LEU A 146 -21.68 -16.85 -20.05
C LEU A 146 -21.09 -17.81 -21.09
N ASN A 147 -21.42 -17.59 -22.36
CA ASN A 147 -20.97 -18.41 -23.47
C ASN A 147 -19.45 -18.26 -23.72
N LYS A 148 -18.87 -19.19 -24.50
CA LYS A 148 -17.42 -19.20 -24.80
C LYS A 148 -16.96 -17.94 -25.55
N ARG A 149 -17.83 -17.36 -26.38
CA ARG A 149 -17.54 -16.17 -27.19
C ARG A 149 -17.40 -14.93 -26.31
N VAL A 150 -18.34 -14.69 -25.40
CA VAL A 150 -18.29 -13.63 -24.38
C VAL A 150 -17.04 -13.76 -23.51
N LEU A 151 -16.70 -14.96 -23.03
CA LEU A 151 -15.46 -15.19 -22.26
C LEU A 151 -14.21 -14.85 -23.06
N THR A 152 -14.20 -15.16 -24.36
CA THR A 152 -13.10 -14.82 -25.27
C THR A 152 -13.01 -13.30 -25.47
N LEU A 153 -14.13 -12.60 -25.62
CA LEU A 153 -14.17 -11.14 -25.73
C LEU A 153 -13.68 -10.48 -24.43
N LEU A 154 -14.10 -11.00 -23.27
CA LEU A 154 -13.60 -10.53 -21.96
C LEU A 154 -12.09 -10.71 -21.84
N ARG A 155 -11.55 -11.87 -22.20
CA ARG A 155 -10.10 -12.09 -22.24
C ARG A 155 -9.40 -11.07 -23.14
N LYS A 156 -9.90 -10.86 -24.36
CA LYS A 156 -9.35 -9.86 -25.29
C LYS A 156 -9.40 -8.44 -24.73
N LEU A 157 -10.41 -8.10 -23.93
CA LEU A 157 -10.47 -6.80 -23.25
C LEU A 157 -9.36 -6.68 -22.21
N PHE A 158 -9.02 -7.74 -21.48
CA PHE A 158 -7.89 -7.76 -20.55
C PHE A 158 -6.51 -7.73 -21.24
N GLU A 159 -6.42 -8.24 -22.47
CA GLU A 159 -5.18 -8.16 -23.28
C GLU A 159 -4.86 -6.71 -23.72
N ARG A 160 -5.84 -5.80 -23.71
CA ARG A 160 -5.65 -4.38 -24.05
C ARG A 160 -4.93 -3.62 -22.95
N ARG A 161 -4.24 -2.54 -23.31
CA ARG A 161 -3.52 -1.69 -22.36
C ARG A 161 -4.45 -0.99 -21.39
N TYR A 162 -5.58 -0.43 -21.83
CA TYR A 162 -6.45 0.43 -21.01
C TYR A 162 -7.79 -0.22 -20.63
N SER A 163 -7.72 -1.44 -20.09
CA SER A 163 -8.90 -2.23 -19.73
C SER A 163 -9.66 -1.64 -18.52
N TYR A 164 -8.98 -0.85 -17.67
CA TYR A 164 -9.60 -0.21 -16.49
C TYR A 164 -10.84 0.60 -16.85
N SER A 165 -10.80 1.32 -17.98
CA SER A 165 -11.90 2.17 -18.43
C SER A 165 -13.17 1.35 -18.72
N PHE A 166 -13.03 0.18 -19.35
CA PHE A 166 -14.14 -0.73 -19.61
C PHE A 166 -14.66 -1.38 -18.33
N LEU A 167 -13.77 -1.77 -17.41
CA LEU A 167 -14.18 -2.28 -16.09
C LEU A 167 -14.99 -1.24 -15.31
N LYS A 168 -14.56 0.03 -15.36
CA LYS A 168 -15.27 1.15 -14.76
C LYS A 168 -16.66 1.33 -15.37
N LEU A 169 -16.78 1.24 -16.70
CA LEU A 169 -18.08 1.22 -17.38
C LEU A 169 -18.95 0.06 -16.91
N PHE A 170 -18.41 -1.15 -16.72
CA PHE A 170 -19.18 -2.30 -16.25
C PHE A 170 -19.63 -2.14 -14.80
N LEU A 171 -18.80 -1.54 -13.93
CA LEU A 171 -19.19 -1.20 -12.57
C LEU A 171 -20.28 -0.14 -12.56
N ASP A 172 -20.08 0.96 -13.28
CA ASP A 172 -21.01 2.08 -13.34
C ASP A 172 -22.34 1.69 -14.00
N SER A 173 -22.36 0.74 -14.94
CA SER A 173 -23.60 0.21 -15.53
C SER A 173 -24.25 -0.92 -14.72
N GLY A 174 -23.59 -1.41 -13.66
CA GLY A 174 -24.15 -2.41 -12.77
C GLY A 174 -24.05 -3.85 -13.31
N ILE A 175 -23.23 -4.09 -14.33
CA ILE A 175 -23.06 -5.42 -14.95
C ILE A 175 -21.72 -6.08 -14.61
N LEU A 176 -20.84 -5.45 -13.83
CA LEU A 176 -19.52 -6.03 -13.50
C LEU A 176 -19.66 -7.43 -12.87
N HIS A 177 -20.48 -7.57 -11.84
CA HIS A 177 -20.74 -8.85 -11.17
C HIS A 177 -21.48 -9.87 -12.04
N GLN A 178 -22.09 -9.38 -13.12
CA GLN A 178 -22.71 -10.20 -14.12
C GLN A 178 -21.62 -10.83 -15.01
N LEU A 179 -20.68 -10.03 -15.51
CA LEU A 179 -19.56 -10.51 -16.33
C LEU A 179 -18.51 -11.29 -15.52
N ILE A 180 -18.31 -10.90 -14.26
CA ILE A 180 -17.30 -11.45 -13.35
C ILE A 180 -17.99 -11.82 -12.01
N PRO A 181 -18.55 -13.04 -11.90
CA PRO A 181 -19.37 -13.45 -10.75
C PRO A 181 -18.71 -13.33 -9.37
N ALA A 182 -17.38 -13.29 -9.29
CA ALA A 182 -16.64 -13.11 -8.05
C ALA A 182 -17.02 -11.80 -7.31
N PHE A 183 -17.41 -10.75 -8.06
CA PHE A 183 -17.75 -9.45 -7.50
C PHE A 183 -19.09 -9.41 -6.73
N ARG A 184 -19.97 -10.40 -6.91
CA ARG A 184 -21.34 -10.40 -6.33
C ARG A 184 -21.41 -10.12 -4.82
N LYS A 185 -20.38 -10.51 -4.06
CA LYS A 185 -20.33 -10.32 -2.60
C LYS A 185 -19.54 -9.09 -2.15
N VAL A 186 -18.76 -8.50 -3.06
CA VAL A 186 -17.87 -7.36 -2.75
C VAL A 186 -18.31 -6.05 -3.40
N LEU A 187 -19.41 -6.06 -4.18
CA LEU A 187 -20.04 -4.83 -4.67
C LEU A 187 -20.39 -3.90 -3.51
N HIS A 188 -19.93 -2.65 -3.60
CA HIS A 188 -20.11 -1.61 -2.60
C HIS A 188 -19.70 -2.05 -1.19
N LEU A 189 -18.75 -2.98 -1.07
CA LEU A 189 -18.31 -3.49 0.23
C LEU A 189 -17.28 -2.51 0.83
N PRO A 190 -17.60 -1.81 1.93
CA PRO A 190 -16.64 -0.91 2.56
C PRO A 190 -15.51 -1.68 3.24
N GLN A 191 -14.36 -1.02 3.33
CA GLN A 191 -13.17 -1.50 3.99
C GLN A 191 -12.95 -0.66 5.25
N PHE A 192 -12.92 -1.30 6.43
CA PHE A 192 -12.79 -0.61 7.73
C PHE A 192 -11.40 -0.78 8.33
N ASP A 193 -10.37 -0.83 7.48
CA ASP A 193 -8.97 -0.92 7.90
C ASP A 193 -8.31 0.46 8.04
N GLY A 194 -9.03 1.54 7.74
CA GLY A 194 -8.53 2.92 7.82
C GLY A 194 -7.47 3.26 6.77
N TYR A 195 -7.22 2.34 5.84
CA TYR A 195 -6.22 2.47 4.78
C TYR A 195 -6.90 2.74 3.43
N HIS A 196 -7.95 1.98 3.09
CA HIS A 196 -8.61 2.10 1.78
C HIS A 196 -9.58 3.27 1.68
N HIS A 197 -9.42 4.09 0.62
CA HIS A 197 -10.36 5.17 0.30
C HIS A 197 -11.61 4.66 -0.44
N TYR A 198 -11.48 3.53 -1.13
CA TYR A 198 -12.53 2.99 -2.00
C TYR A 198 -13.14 1.69 -1.44
N PRO A 199 -14.43 1.43 -1.73
CA PRO A 199 -15.01 0.11 -1.52
C PRO A 199 -14.28 -0.93 -2.39
N VAL A 200 -14.35 -2.21 -2.00
CA VAL A 200 -13.53 -3.28 -2.59
C VAL A 200 -13.65 -3.37 -4.13
N ASP A 201 -14.85 -3.17 -4.66
CA ASP A 201 -15.11 -3.22 -6.10
C ASP A 201 -14.40 -2.11 -6.88
N LEU A 202 -14.55 -0.86 -6.44
CA LEU A 202 -13.88 0.28 -7.05
C LEU A 202 -12.36 0.21 -6.82
N HIS A 203 -11.92 -0.14 -5.62
CA HIS A 203 -10.50 -0.36 -5.31
C HIS A 203 -9.86 -1.34 -6.29
N SER A 204 -10.50 -2.49 -6.55
CA SER A 204 -9.97 -3.48 -7.50
C SER A 204 -9.81 -2.92 -8.92
N ILE A 205 -10.66 -1.97 -9.34
CA ILE A 205 -10.56 -1.30 -10.65
C ILE A 205 -9.45 -0.24 -10.63
N GLU A 206 -9.32 0.52 -9.55
CA GLU A 206 -8.23 1.49 -9.36
C GLU A 206 -6.86 0.78 -9.34
N CYS A 207 -6.75 -0.44 -8.78
CA CYS A 207 -5.53 -1.25 -8.89
C CYS A 207 -5.20 -1.60 -10.34
N ILE A 208 -6.20 -1.87 -11.19
CA ILE A 208 -5.97 -2.08 -12.62
C ILE A 208 -5.52 -0.79 -13.29
N ALA A 209 -6.12 0.35 -12.94
CA ALA A 209 -5.68 1.65 -13.46
C ALA A 209 -4.21 1.93 -13.07
N ALA A 210 -3.81 1.64 -11.83
CA ALA A 210 -2.42 1.76 -11.37
C ALA A 210 -1.47 0.82 -12.12
N LEU A 211 -1.87 -0.45 -12.32
CA LEU A 211 -1.09 -1.43 -13.10
C LEU A 211 -0.90 -0.99 -14.55
N GLU A 212 -1.91 -0.37 -15.16
CA GLU A 212 -1.87 0.09 -16.55
C GLU A 212 -1.06 1.41 -16.70
N ASN A 213 -0.88 2.16 -15.60
CA ASN A 213 -0.20 3.46 -15.55
C ASN A 213 0.99 3.50 -14.57
N ILE A 214 1.77 2.41 -14.44
CA ILE A 214 2.97 2.35 -13.58
C ILE A 214 3.96 3.52 -13.80
N GLU A 215 4.19 4.32 -12.77
CA GLU A 215 5.12 5.45 -12.83
C GLU A 215 6.55 5.05 -12.41
N ASP A 216 6.67 4.03 -11.55
CA ASP A 216 7.97 3.53 -11.08
C ASP A 216 8.75 2.85 -12.23
N PRO A 217 9.93 3.36 -12.63
CA PRO A 217 10.69 2.82 -13.76
C PRO A 217 11.11 1.36 -13.58
N PHE A 218 11.41 0.94 -12.35
CA PHE A 218 11.82 -0.42 -12.08
C PHE A 218 10.65 -1.40 -12.22
N ILE A 219 9.50 -1.06 -11.63
CA ILE A 219 8.27 -1.85 -11.77
C ILE A 219 7.82 -1.87 -13.24
N ARG A 220 7.96 -0.75 -13.95
CA ARG A 220 7.67 -0.67 -15.39
C ARG A 220 8.51 -1.66 -16.17
N ASN A 221 9.82 -1.70 -15.94
CA ASN A 221 10.72 -2.65 -16.59
C ASN A 221 10.34 -4.11 -16.29
N LEU A 222 10.01 -4.43 -15.04
CA LEU A 222 9.55 -5.78 -14.66
C LEU A 222 8.24 -6.15 -15.39
N TYR A 223 7.28 -5.23 -15.44
CA TYR A 223 6.02 -5.44 -16.14
C TYR A 223 6.22 -5.58 -17.64
N ASP A 224 7.07 -4.76 -18.25
CA ASP A 224 7.29 -4.77 -19.69
C ASP A 224 7.98 -6.04 -20.19
N ALA A 225 8.80 -6.67 -19.35
CA ALA A 225 9.41 -7.97 -19.60
C ALA A 225 8.41 -9.14 -19.64
N LEU A 226 7.18 -8.96 -19.14
CA LEU A 226 6.14 -9.99 -19.19
C LEU A 226 5.56 -10.13 -20.60
N SER A 227 5.28 -11.37 -21.00
CA SER A 227 4.50 -11.66 -22.20
C SER A 227 3.07 -11.13 -22.06
N LEU A 228 2.40 -10.90 -23.20
CA LEU A 228 0.99 -10.48 -23.22
C LEU A 228 0.09 -11.39 -22.38
N ARG A 229 0.35 -12.70 -22.41
CA ARG A 229 -0.41 -13.71 -21.69
C ARG A 229 -0.22 -13.60 -20.17
N GLU A 230 1.00 -13.34 -19.72
CA GLU A 230 1.30 -13.09 -18.31
C GLU A 230 0.72 -11.76 -17.82
N LYS A 231 0.80 -10.69 -18.62
CA LYS A 231 0.16 -9.40 -18.33
C LYS A 231 -1.36 -9.57 -18.14
N THR A 232 -1.99 -10.35 -19.02
CA THR A 232 -3.43 -10.65 -18.96
C THR A 232 -3.79 -11.42 -17.68
N LEU A 233 -3.02 -12.46 -17.34
CA LEU A 233 -3.22 -13.22 -16.10
C LEU A 233 -3.03 -12.33 -14.87
N LEU A 234 -2.01 -11.47 -14.85
CA LEU A 234 -1.73 -10.55 -13.76
C LEU A 234 -2.85 -9.52 -13.58
N LYS A 235 -3.39 -8.95 -14.67
CA LYS A 235 -4.57 -8.08 -14.61
C LYS A 235 -5.77 -8.78 -13.98
N ILE A 236 -6.06 -10.02 -14.38
CA ILE A 236 -7.17 -10.78 -13.79
C ILE A 236 -6.91 -11.06 -12.29
N THR A 237 -5.66 -11.36 -11.94
CA THR A 237 -5.23 -11.62 -10.56
C THR A 237 -5.39 -10.36 -9.71
N VAL A 238 -4.89 -9.21 -10.17
CA VAL A 238 -5.05 -7.90 -9.52
C VAL A 238 -6.52 -7.54 -9.37
N LEU A 239 -7.35 -7.74 -10.40
CA LEU A 239 -8.78 -7.44 -10.31
C LEU A 239 -9.50 -8.31 -9.27
N LEU A 240 -9.03 -9.53 -9.04
CA LEU A 240 -9.69 -10.50 -8.16
C LEU A 240 -9.07 -10.62 -6.77
N HIS A 241 -7.95 -9.93 -6.49
CA HIS A 241 -7.13 -10.17 -5.30
C HIS A 241 -7.93 -10.13 -4.00
N ASP A 242 -8.85 -9.16 -3.90
CA ASP A 242 -9.67 -8.91 -2.71
C ASP A 242 -11.09 -9.46 -2.77
N THR A 243 -11.45 -10.14 -3.86
CA THR A 243 -12.84 -10.58 -4.07
C THR A 243 -13.31 -11.65 -3.10
N GLY A 244 -12.40 -12.22 -2.30
CA GLY A 244 -12.70 -13.11 -1.18
C GLY A 244 -13.28 -12.41 0.06
N LYS A 245 -13.11 -11.09 0.20
CA LYS A 245 -13.62 -10.29 1.33
C LYS A 245 -15.15 -10.40 1.49
N GLY A 246 -15.64 -10.07 2.68
CA GLY A 246 -17.09 -10.12 3.00
C GLY A 246 -17.66 -11.53 3.22
N ARG A 247 -16.80 -12.53 3.45
CA ARG A 247 -17.17 -13.92 3.74
C ARG A 247 -16.56 -14.38 5.08
N LYS A 248 -17.00 -15.54 5.57
CA LYS A 248 -16.58 -16.09 6.87
C LYS A 248 -15.17 -16.71 6.88
N GLN A 249 -14.76 -17.28 5.75
CA GLN A 249 -13.43 -17.88 5.58
C GLN A 249 -12.40 -16.81 5.28
N ASP A 250 -11.12 -17.13 5.46
CA ASP A 250 -10.02 -16.25 5.05
C ASP A 250 -10.16 -15.83 3.59
N HIS A 251 -10.02 -14.52 3.34
CA HIS A 251 -10.29 -13.92 2.05
C HIS A 251 -9.33 -14.39 0.96
N SER A 252 -8.05 -14.63 1.28
CA SER A 252 -7.08 -15.13 0.32
C SER A 252 -7.43 -16.55 -0.11
N GLU A 253 -7.78 -17.43 0.84
CA GLU A 253 -8.23 -18.80 0.56
C GLU A 253 -9.53 -18.84 -0.26
N VAL A 254 -10.48 -17.95 0.02
CA VAL A 254 -11.68 -17.81 -0.83
C VAL A 254 -11.32 -17.31 -2.22
N GLY A 255 -10.43 -16.31 -2.31
CA GLY A 255 -9.99 -15.74 -3.58
C GLY A 255 -9.45 -16.81 -4.53
N ILE A 256 -8.65 -17.75 -4.02
CA ILE A 256 -8.15 -18.90 -4.78
C ILE A 256 -9.30 -19.71 -5.39
N LYS A 257 -10.34 -20.02 -4.60
CA LYS A 257 -11.52 -20.76 -5.05
C LYS A 257 -12.33 -20.01 -6.11
N LEU A 258 -12.18 -18.69 -6.21
CA LEU A 258 -12.85 -17.86 -7.21
C LEU A 258 -12.02 -17.71 -8.48
N ILE A 259 -10.71 -17.50 -8.37
CA ILE A 259 -9.85 -17.22 -9.52
C ILE A 259 -9.58 -18.46 -10.37
N VAL A 260 -9.34 -19.63 -9.76
CA VAL A 260 -8.95 -20.84 -10.51
C VAL A 260 -10.02 -21.25 -11.53
N PRO A 261 -11.33 -21.36 -11.18
CA PRO A 261 -12.37 -21.66 -12.16
C PRO A 261 -12.53 -20.56 -13.22
N PHE A 262 -12.33 -19.29 -12.87
CA PHE A 262 -12.45 -18.18 -13.81
C PHE A 262 -11.30 -18.18 -14.82
N ALA A 263 -10.05 -18.32 -14.37
CA ALA A 263 -8.87 -18.45 -15.22
C ALA A 263 -8.98 -19.67 -16.16
N LYS A 264 -9.45 -20.81 -15.66
CA LYS A 264 -9.73 -21.99 -16.49
C LYS A 264 -10.73 -21.68 -17.62
N ARG A 265 -11.82 -20.96 -17.32
CA ARG A 265 -12.84 -20.56 -18.32
C ARG A 265 -12.31 -19.56 -19.35
N LEU A 266 -11.29 -18.76 -19.01
CA LEU A 266 -10.60 -17.85 -19.94
C LEU A 266 -9.48 -18.55 -20.75
N GLY A 267 -9.24 -19.85 -20.50
CA GLY A 267 -8.29 -20.66 -21.25
C GLY A 267 -6.83 -20.55 -20.79
N PHE A 268 -6.60 -20.26 -19.50
CA PHE A 268 -5.29 -20.35 -18.87
C PHE A 268 -4.93 -21.80 -18.52
N SER A 269 -3.65 -22.17 -18.64
CA SER A 269 -3.13 -23.50 -18.31
C SER A 269 -3.17 -23.78 -16.81
N LYS A 270 -2.88 -25.01 -16.40
CA LYS A 270 -2.88 -25.37 -14.97
C LYS A 270 -1.77 -24.63 -14.21
N GLU A 271 -0.59 -24.51 -14.82
CA GLU A 271 0.55 -23.78 -14.27
C GLU A 271 0.20 -22.29 -14.06
N GLU A 272 -0.47 -21.66 -15.04
CA GLU A 272 -0.93 -20.28 -14.93
C GLU A 272 -1.98 -20.10 -13.83
N GLN A 273 -2.90 -21.06 -13.69
CA GLN A 273 -3.87 -21.07 -12.60
C GLN A 273 -3.20 -21.17 -11.23
N ASP A 274 -2.14 -21.97 -11.10
CA ASP A 274 -1.41 -22.16 -9.85
C ASP A 274 -0.58 -20.92 -9.48
N ILE A 275 -0.01 -20.22 -10.47
CA ILE A 275 0.62 -18.90 -10.27
C ILE A 275 -0.42 -17.90 -9.74
N ALA A 276 -1.58 -17.78 -10.40
CA ALA A 276 -2.62 -16.85 -9.97
C ALA A 276 -3.14 -17.15 -8.55
N ALA A 277 -3.27 -18.44 -8.20
CA ALA A 277 -3.62 -18.87 -6.86
C ALA A 277 -2.55 -18.49 -5.82
N LEU A 278 -1.27 -18.68 -6.14
CA LEU A 278 -0.15 -18.31 -5.27
C LEU A 278 -0.11 -16.79 -5.02
N LEU A 279 -0.29 -16.00 -6.08
CA LEU A 279 -0.33 -14.54 -5.97
C LEU A 279 -1.49 -14.08 -5.09
N LEU A 280 -2.70 -14.61 -5.27
CA LEU A 280 -3.83 -14.29 -4.39
C LEU A 280 -3.59 -14.73 -2.95
N LYS A 281 -2.97 -15.89 -2.73
CA LYS A 281 -2.67 -16.39 -1.39
C LYS A 281 -1.76 -15.41 -0.62
N HIS A 282 -0.80 -14.82 -1.32
CA HIS A 282 0.29 -14.06 -0.73
C HIS A 282 0.29 -12.58 -1.12
N HIS A 283 -0.82 -12.02 -1.62
CA HIS A 283 -0.86 -10.66 -2.16
C HIS A 283 -0.44 -9.58 -1.14
N ILE A 284 -0.74 -9.76 0.15
CA ILE A 284 -0.29 -8.86 1.23
C ILE A 284 1.09 -9.21 1.82
N LEU A 285 1.77 -10.24 1.31
CA LEU A 285 2.99 -10.77 1.94
C LEU A 285 4.14 -9.77 1.90
N MET A 286 4.35 -9.11 0.75
CA MET A 286 5.45 -8.15 0.60
C MET A 286 5.29 -6.97 1.55
N THR A 287 4.12 -6.33 1.56
CA THR A 287 3.82 -5.22 2.49
C THR A 287 3.89 -5.67 3.95
N SER A 288 3.40 -6.87 4.27
CA SER A 288 3.52 -7.41 5.63
C SER A 288 4.97 -7.61 6.06
N VAL A 289 5.85 -8.10 5.19
CA VAL A 289 7.25 -8.37 5.51
C VAL A 289 8.04 -7.06 5.68
N VAL A 290 7.90 -6.11 4.76
CA VAL A 290 8.65 -4.84 4.86
C VAL A 290 8.32 -4.06 6.14
N TYR A 291 7.07 -4.13 6.62
CA TYR A 291 6.64 -3.40 7.82
C TYR A 291 6.87 -4.14 9.14
N ARG A 292 6.99 -5.48 9.14
CA ARG A 292 6.96 -6.26 10.40
C ARG A 292 8.19 -7.13 10.64
N GLU A 293 9.10 -7.19 9.69
CA GLU A 293 10.24 -8.10 9.76
C GLU A 293 11.54 -7.35 9.38
N ASP A 294 12.66 -7.90 9.81
CA ASP A 294 13.96 -7.53 9.28
C ASP A 294 14.15 -8.16 7.89
N ILE A 295 14.18 -7.31 6.86
CA ILE A 295 14.35 -7.72 5.46
C ILE A 295 15.80 -8.06 5.11
N HIS A 296 16.74 -7.87 6.03
CA HIS A 296 18.13 -8.31 5.87
C HIS A 296 18.39 -9.66 6.53
N SER A 297 17.45 -10.17 7.34
CA SER A 297 17.55 -11.45 8.01
C SER A 297 17.39 -12.59 7.00
N GLU A 298 18.42 -13.42 6.87
CA GLU A 298 18.37 -14.61 6.00
C GLU A 298 17.20 -15.54 6.36
N LYS A 299 16.92 -15.73 7.65
CA LYS A 299 15.79 -16.54 8.13
C LYS A 299 14.47 -16.03 7.54
N ILE A 300 14.27 -14.72 7.55
CA ILE A 300 13.07 -14.06 7.01
C ILE A 300 13.05 -14.17 5.48
N LEU A 301 14.15 -13.89 4.80
CA LEU A 301 14.24 -13.94 3.35
C LEU A 301 14.02 -15.37 2.80
N TYR A 302 14.60 -16.40 3.43
CA TYR A 302 14.33 -17.80 3.07
C TYR A 302 12.87 -18.18 3.33
N LYS A 303 12.28 -17.75 4.45
CA LYS A 303 10.86 -17.98 4.74
C LYS A 303 9.98 -17.30 3.70
N PHE A 304 10.27 -16.05 3.34
CA PHE A 304 9.58 -15.30 2.31
C PHE A 304 9.68 -16.00 0.94
N MET A 305 10.90 -16.32 0.48
CA MET A 305 11.11 -17.02 -0.79
C MET A 305 10.54 -18.43 -0.80
N SER A 306 10.46 -19.11 0.34
CA SER A 306 9.78 -20.41 0.44
C SER A 306 8.28 -20.33 0.16
N ASN A 307 7.64 -19.16 0.38
CA ASN A 307 6.24 -18.92 0.03
C ASN A 307 6.11 -18.48 -1.43
N VAL A 308 7.01 -17.61 -1.91
CA VAL A 308 7.00 -17.06 -3.28
C VAL A 308 7.42 -18.10 -4.33
N LYS A 309 8.25 -19.08 -3.95
CA LYS A 309 8.76 -20.21 -4.73
C LYS A 309 9.77 -19.88 -5.82
N THR A 310 9.49 -18.90 -6.69
CA THR A 310 10.32 -18.64 -7.88
C THR A 310 10.57 -17.15 -8.10
N GLN A 311 11.65 -16.82 -8.81
CA GLN A 311 11.98 -15.43 -9.20
C GLN A 311 10.87 -14.79 -10.04
N LYS A 312 10.23 -15.56 -10.91
CA LYS A 312 9.09 -15.12 -11.71
C LYS A 312 7.91 -14.74 -10.83
N ASN A 313 7.57 -15.57 -9.84
CA ASN A 313 6.51 -15.25 -8.89
C ASN A 313 6.86 -14.03 -8.03
N LEU A 314 8.13 -13.85 -7.69
CA LEU A 314 8.61 -12.66 -6.96
C LEU A 314 8.35 -11.38 -7.77
N ALA A 315 8.70 -11.38 -9.06
CA ALA A 315 8.43 -10.24 -9.95
C ALA A 315 6.92 -9.97 -10.09
N LEU A 316 6.10 -11.01 -10.30
CA LEU A 316 4.64 -10.86 -10.41
C LEU A 316 4.01 -10.35 -9.11
N LEU A 317 4.47 -10.85 -7.95
CA LEU A 317 3.98 -10.41 -6.64
C LEU A 317 4.37 -8.97 -6.36
N TYR A 318 5.57 -8.54 -6.79
CA TYR A 318 6.00 -7.16 -6.62
C TYR A 318 5.15 -6.20 -7.45
N ILE A 319 4.90 -6.52 -8.72
CA ILE A 319 4.04 -5.72 -9.58
C ILE A 319 2.59 -5.67 -9.03
N LEU A 320 2.06 -6.80 -8.54
CA LEU A 320 0.75 -6.84 -7.89
C LEU A 320 0.72 -5.92 -6.66
N THR A 321 1.75 -5.99 -5.82
CA THR A 321 1.87 -5.16 -4.62
C THR A 321 1.89 -3.67 -4.96
N TYR A 322 2.63 -3.28 -6.00
CA TYR A 322 2.65 -1.90 -6.50
C TYR A 322 1.25 -1.43 -6.91
N ALA A 323 0.53 -2.26 -7.68
CA ALA A 323 -0.82 -1.95 -8.15
C ALA A 323 -1.82 -1.83 -7.00
N ASP A 324 -1.73 -2.73 -6.00
CA ASP A 324 -2.58 -2.73 -4.81
C ASP A 324 -2.38 -1.46 -3.97
N VAL A 325 -1.12 -1.13 -3.64
CA VAL A 325 -0.78 0.07 -2.87
C VAL A 325 -1.25 1.34 -3.58
N ASN A 326 -1.01 1.50 -4.89
CA ASN A 326 -1.45 2.67 -5.64
C ASN A 326 -2.98 2.72 -5.86
N GLY A 327 -3.65 1.57 -5.89
CA GLY A 327 -5.12 1.48 -6.00
C GLY A 327 -5.89 1.85 -4.73
N VAL A 328 -5.19 2.09 -3.62
CA VAL A 328 -5.78 2.54 -2.34
C VAL A 328 -6.20 4.01 -2.41
N GLY A 329 -5.38 4.86 -3.05
CA GLY A 329 -5.57 6.31 -3.12
C GLY A 329 -4.26 7.06 -3.42
N PRO A 330 -4.33 8.38 -3.66
CA PRO A 330 -3.13 9.19 -3.93
C PRO A 330 -2.21 9.26 -2.70
N GLY A 331 -0.89 9.28 -2.94
CA GLY A 331 0.12 9.46 -1.90
C GLY A 331 0.42 8.23 -1.03
N THR A 332 -0.07 7.05 -1.41
CA THR A 332 0.17 5.78 -0.68
C THR A 332 1.50 5.13 -1.07
N TRP A 333 1.89 5.24 -2.34
CA TRP A 333 3.22 4.83 -2.83
C TRP A 333 4.23 5.96 -2.62
N THR A 334 4.84 5.97 -1.44
CA THR A 334 5.91 6.92 -1.08
C THR A 334 7.28 6.41 -1.51
N SER A 335 8.26 7.30 -1.72
CA SER A 335 9.65 6.89 -2.02
C SER A 335 10.22 5.96 -0.93
N PHE A 336 9.85 6.16 0.34
CA PHE A 336 10.25 5.28 1.44
C PHE A 336 9.77 3.82 1.26
N LEU A 337 8.46 3.64 1.04
CA LEU A 337 7.88 2.32 0.80
C LEU A 337 8.45 1.67 -0.46
N ALA A 338 8.65 2.44 -1.53
CA ALA A 338 9.26 1.98 -2.76
C ALA A 338 10.67 1.42 -2.50
N ASN A 339 11.48 2.13 -1.72
CA ASN A 339 12.83 1.69 -1.35
C ASN A 339 12.80 0.40 -0.53
N LEU A 340 11.96 0.29 0.50
CA LEU A 340 11.86 -0.93 1.32
C LEU A 340 11.40 -2.15 0.51
N LEU A 341 10.42 -1.97 -0.38
CA LEU A 341 9.95 -3.07 -1.24
C LEU A 341 10.99 -3.45 -2.29
N ARG A 342 11.73 -2.46 -2.82
CA ARG A 342 12.83 -2.71 -3.75
C ARG A 342 13.96 -3.48 -3.10
N GLU A 343 14.34 -3.09 -1.89
CA GLU A 343 15.35 -3.77 -1.10
C GLU A 343 14.95 -5.22 -0.79
N LEU A 344 13.71 -5.45 -0.32
CA LEU A 344 13.19 -6.81 -0.13
C LEU A 344 13.26 -7.63 -1.42
N TYR A 345 12.90 -7.03 -2.56
CA TYR A 345 12.96 -7.70 -3.86
C TYR A 345 14.40 -8.08 -4.24
N ASP A 346 15.34 -7.14 -4.16
CA ASP A 346 16.72 -7.35 -4.55
C ASP A 346 17.42 -8.39 -3.65
N GLU A 347 17.19 -8.32 -2.34
CA GLU A 347 17.72 -9.28 -1.35
C GLU A 347 17.13 -10.69 -1.56
N SER A 348 15.82 -10.77 -1.78
CA SER A 348 15.15 -12.03 -2.07
C SER A 348 15.62 -12.63 -3.40
N MET A 349 15.87 -11.80 -4.41
CA MET A 349 16.41 -12.21 -5.69
C MET A 349 17.81 -12.80 -5.53
N GLN A 350 18.69 -12.13 -4.79
CA GLN A 350 20.04 -12.60 -4.51
C GLN A 350 20.03 -13.96 -3.81
N ILE A 351 19.24 -14.12 -2.74
CA ILE A 351 19.15 -15.39 -2.02
C ILE A 351 18.57 -16.51 -2.90
N SER A 352 17.66 -16.19 -3.81
CA SER A 352 17.10 -17.20 -4.73
C SER A 352 18.09 -17.71 -5.77
N MET A 353 19.15 -16.96 -6.07
CA MET A 353 20.21 -17.34 -7.00
C MET A 353 21.34 -18.13 -6.33
N GLN A 354 21.37 -18.16 -5.00
CA GLN A 354 22.42 -18.82 -4.24
C GLN A 354 22.04 -20.29 -3.99
N ASN A 355 22.87 -21.22 -4.46
CA ASN A 355 22.66 -22.66 -4.27
C ASN A 355 22.97 -23.14 -2.84
N GLU A 356 23.74 -22.38 -2.06
CA GLU A 356 24.10 -22.70 -0.69
C GLU A 356 23.64 -21.61 0.28
N ARG A 357 23.35 -22.01 1.52
CA ARG A 357 23.00 -21.10 2.60
C ARG A 357 24.26 -20.31 3.00
N ILE A 358 24.39 -19.13 2.42
CA ILE A 358 25.42 -18.17 2.82
C ILE A 358 25.10 -17.74 4.25
N SER A 359 26.13 -17.50 5.07
CA SER A 359 25.95 -16.93 6.41
C SER A 359 26.16 -15.43 6.37
N ASP A 360 25.59 -14.70 7.35
CA ASP A 360 25.85 -13.26 7.54
C ASP A 360 27.35 -12.91 7.45
N ALA A 361 28.23 -13.76 7.99
CA ALA A 361 29.68 -13.57 7.93
C ALA A 361 30.23 -13.61 6.49
N THR A 362 29.76 -14.56 5.68
CA THR A 362 30.15 -14.68 4.27
C THR A 362 29.61 -13.51 3.44
N ARG A 363 28.36 -13.09 3.70
CA ARG A 363 27.76 -11.89 3.07
C ARG A 363 28.53 -10.64 3.43
N ARG A 364 28.88 -10.47 4.71
CA ARG A 364 29.71 -9.39 5.22
C ARG A 364 31.06 -9.32 4.50
N LEU A 365 31.78 -10.44 4.40
CA LEU A 365 33.07 -10.50 3.69
C LEU A 365 32.94 -10.12 2.21
N ALA A 366 31.83 -10.48 1.55
CA ALA A 366 31.61 -10.08 0.15
C ALA A 366 31.44 -8.56 0.01
N ILE A 367 30.75 -7.91 0.95
CA ILE A 367 30.58 -6.45 0.97
C ILE A 367 31.92 -5.78 1.28
N GLU A 368 32.68 -6.27 2.26
CA GLU A 368 34.01 -5.76 2.58
C GLU A 368 34.96 -5.80 1.39
N LYS A 369 34.96 -6.90 0.62
CA LYS A 369 35.74 -6.99 -0.64
C LYS A 369 35.30 -5.94 -1.66
N ARG A 370 33.99 -5.69 -1.81
CA ARG A 370 33.49 -4.62 -2.69
C ARG A 370 33.95 -3.24 -2.23
N ILE A 371 33.92 -2.99 -0.92
CA ILE A 371 34.44 -1.75 -0.30
C ILE A 371 35.93 -1.59 -0.61
N GLN A 372 36.74 -2.62 -0.35
CA GLN A 372 38.19 -2.61 -0.58
C GLN A 372 38.57 -2.35 -2.03
N ASN A 373 37.71 -2.75 -2.98
CA ASN A 373 37.92 -2.53 -4.41
C ASN A 373 37.58 -1.10 -4.86
N ARG A 374 36.90 -0.28 -4.05
CA ARG A 374 36.58 1.11 -4.41
C ARG A 374 37.80 2.01 -4.33
N GLU A 375 37.96 2.88 -5.32
CA GLU A 375 39.03 3.90 -5.32
C GLU A 375 38.88 4.88 -4.14
N SER A 376 37.63 5.23 -3.78
CA SER A 376 37.34 6.06 -2.60
C SER A 376 37.84 5.44 -1.30
N PHE A 377 37.84 4.11 -1.16
CA PHE A 377 38.40 3.42 0.00
C PHE A 377 39.92 3.41 -0.01
N LYS A 378 40.54 3.11 -1.17
CA LYS A 378 42.00 3.06 -1.31
C LYS A 378 42.66 4.43 -1.05
N ALA A 379 41.97 5.51 -1.37
CA ALA A 379 42.41 6.88 -1.12
C ALA A 379 42.41 7.27 0.38
N LEU A 380 41.73 6.51 1.25
CA LEU A 380 41.68 6.80 2.68
C LEU A 380 42.97 6.40 3.42
N PRO A 381 43.35 7.12 4.50
CA PRO A 381 44.44 6.68 5.38
C PRO A 381 44.18 5.28 5.96
N ARG A 382 45.24 4.49 6.19
CA ARG A 382 45.13 3.11 6.72
C ARG A 382 44.31 2.99 8.01
N THR A 383 44.40 3.99 8.89
CA THR A 383 43.60 4.03 10.13
C THR A 383 42.10 4.06 9.82
N ILE A 384 41.68 4.80 8.78
CA ILE A 384 40.27 4.91 8.41
C ILE A 384 39.80 3.69 7.65
N GLN A 385 40.66 3.10 6.82
CA GLN A 385 40.37 1.79 6.23
C GLN A 385 40.10 0.74 7.32
N LYS A 386 40.89 0.73 8.41
CA LYS A 386 40.65 -0.15 9.56
C LYS A 386 39.32 0.15 10.25
N ASN A 387 39.00 1.43 10.47
CA ASN A 387 37.74 1.84 11.08
C ASN A 387 36.52 1.47 10.22
N VAL A 388 36.61 1.66 8.90
CA VAL A 388 35.58 1.30 7.93
C VAL A 388 35.28 -0.19 7.94
N LEU A 389 36.28 -1.06 8.13
CA LEU A 389 36.10 -2.52 8.18
C LEU A 389 35.78 -3.03 9.58
N GLY A 390 36.15 -2.27 10.61
CA GLY A 390 35.97 -2.60 12.02
C GLY A 390 34.63 -2.17 12.62
N ILE A 391 33.63 -1.79 11.82
CA ILE A 391 32.28 -1.52 12.34
C ILE A 391 31.61 -2.87 12.64
N ASP A 392 31.24 -3.10 13.90
CA ASP A 392 30.76 -4.41 14.37
C ASP A 392 29.38 -4.79 13.80
N SER A 393 28.52 -3.80 13.55
CA SER A 393 27.15 -4.07 13.11
C SER A 393 27.10 -4.62 11.69
N ASN A 394 26.74 -5.88 11.51
CA ASN A 394 26.46 -6.44 10.18
C ASN A 394 25.30 -5.72 9.48
N LEU A 395 24.28 -5.33 10.24
CA LEU A 395 23.12 -4.62 9.70
C LEU A 395 23.52 -3.28 9.06
N PHE A 396 24.52 -2.60 9.61
CA PHE A 396 25.08 -1.38 9.01
C PHE A 396 25.59 -1.64 7.58
N TYR A 397 26.27 -2.76 7.33
CA TYR A 397 26.80 -3.09 6.01
C TYR A 397 25.70 -3.57 5.07
N PHE A 398 24.66 -4.21 5.60
CA PHE A 398 23.56 -4.73 4.80
C PHE A 398 22.60 -3.61 4.35
N GLN A 399 22.53 -2.49 5.09
CA GLN A 399 21.65 -1.35 4.80
C GLN A 399 22.31 -0.21 4.02
N HIS A 400 23.62 -0.25 3.81
CA HIS A 400 24.35 0.84 3.16
C HIS A 400 25.16 0.31 1.98
N THR A 401 25.22 1.09 0.92
CA THR A 401 26.11 0.84 -0.20
C THR A 401 27.58 0.97 0.24
N PRO A 402 28.54 0.32 -0.46
CA PRO A 402 29.96 0.49 -0.17
C PRO A 402 30.40 1.95 -0.10
N GLU A 403 29.90 2.79 -1.01
CA GLU A 403 30.16 4.24 -1.04
C GLU A 403 29.63 4.97 0.18
N GLU A 404 28.41 4.67 0.64
CA GLU A 404 27.83 5.27 1.85
C GLU A 404 28.59 4.86 3.11
N ILE A 405 28.98 3.59 3.23
CA ILE A 405 29.78 3.07 4.35
C ILE A 405 31.10 3.86 4.46
N ILE A 406 31.79 4.02 3.33
CA ILE A 406 33.04 4.78 3.24
C ILE A 406 32.81 6.25 3.64
N ARG A 407 31.75 6.88 3.09
CA ARG A 407 31.40 8.27 3.37
C ARG A 407 31.11 8.50 4.86
N ILE A 408 30.20 7.72 5.44
CA ILE A 408 29.78 7.83 6.85
C ILE A 408 30.98 7.66 7.77
N ALA A 409 31.80 6.62 7.54
CA ALA A 409 32.98 6.38 8.37
C ALA A 409 34.02 7.51 8.26
N ASN A 410 34.22 8.08 7.08
CA ASN A 410 35.13 9.20 6.89
C ASN A 410 34.62 10.48 7.56
N GLU A 411 33.33 10.78 7.42
CA GLU A 411 32.68 11.92 8.09
C GLU A 411 32.78 11.78 9.61
N ALA A 412 32.49 10.59 10.15
CA ALA A 412 32.46 10.30 11.57
C ALA A 412 33.80 10.58 12.30
N ARG A 413 34.93 10.43 11.59
CA ARG A 413 36.26 10.79 12.12
C ARG A 413 36.37 12.25 12.55
N SER A 414 35.78 13.15 11.76
CA SER A 414 35.89 14.59 11.96
C SER A 414 34.96 15.13 13.05
N VAL A 415 34.05 14.29 13.55
CA VAL A 415 33.04 14.69 14.52
C VAL A 415 33.65 14.83 15.91
N LYS A 416 33.62 16.06 16.45
CA LYS A 416 34.05 16.36 17.83
C LYS A 416 32.94 16.10 18.86
N ALA A 417 31.75 16.67 18.64
CA ALA A 417 30.59 16.47 19.50
C ALA A 417 29.49 15.73 18.74
N TYR A 418 28.96 16.35 17.70
CA TYR A 418 27.98 15.77 16.79
C TYR A 418 28.06 16.44 15.41
N ARG A 419 27.42 15.82 14.42
CA ARG A 419 27.16 16.35 13.07
C ARG A 419 25.83 15.78 12.60
N TYR A 420 25.03 16.57 11.91
CA TYR A 420 23.82 16.09 11.27
C TYR A 420 23.74 16.53 9.80
N THR A 421 22.96 15.81 9.00
CA THR A 421 22.58 16.20 7.65
C THR A 421 21.09 15.94 7.43
N LEU A 422 20.44 16.85 6.71
CA LEU A 422 19.05 16.75 6.30
C LEU A 422 19.01 16.44 4.80
N ASP A 423 18.26 15.43 4.41
CA ASP A 423 17.98 15.11 3.02
C ASP A 423 16.49 15.27 2.75
N THR A 424 16.17 16.15 1.81
CA THR A 424 14.81 16.49 1.36
C THR A 424 14.63 16.25 -0.14
N SER A 425 15.50 15.43 -0.76
CA SER A 425 15.50 15.21 -2.21
C SER A 425 14.35 14.32 -2.72
N GLY A 426 13.63 13.64 -1.83
CA GLY A 426 12.45 12.80 -2.14
C GLY A 426 11.16 13.32 -1.51
N ASP A 427 10.14 12.46 -1.41
CA ASP A 427 8.82 12.84 -0.87
C ASP A 427 8.78 12.90 0.68
N GLY A 428 9.92 12.66 1.34
CA GLY A 428 10.09 12.60 2.79
C GLY A 428 11.40 13.22 3.26
N LEU A 429 11.51 13.46 4.56
CA LEU A 429 12.72 13.97 5.21
C LEU A 429 13.55 12.81 5.76
N SER A 430 14.85 12.79 5.49
CA SER A 430 15.81 11.92 6.19
C SER A 430 16.77 12.75 7.02
N ILE A 431 16.88 12.42 8.30
CA ILE A 431 17.82 13.04 9.25
C ILE A 431 18.90 12.03 9.59
N GLN A 432 20.14 12.35 9.24
CA GLN A 432 21.31 11.57 9.63
C GLN A 432 22.07 12.30 10.73
N ILE A 433 22.39 11.61 11.83
CA ILE A 433 23.10 12.20 12.98
C ILE A 433 24.27 11.30 13.37
N ILE A 434 25.48 11.83 13.37
CA ILE A 434 26.67 11.18 13.94
C ILE A 434 27.03 11.90 15.24
N ARG A 435 27.22 11.16 16.33
CA ARG A 435 27.42 11.76 17.66
C ARG A 435 28.41 11.02 18.56
N ARG A 436 29.16 11.79 19.36
CA ARG A 436 30.01 11.34 20.48
C ARG A 436 29.34 11.58 21.84
N ILE A 437 28.71 12.75 22.01
CA ILE A 437 27.99 13.10 23.24
C ILE A 437 26.57 12.50 23.27
N PRO A 438 25.94 12.27 24.43
CA PRO A 438 24.56 11.76 24.50
C PRO A 438 23.56 12.60 23.70
N LEU A 439 22.55 11.93 23.13
CA LEU A 439 21.44 12.55 22.40
C LEU A 439 20.13 12.21 23.13
N ASN A 440 19.34 13.22 23.48
CA ASN A 440 18.02 13.05 24.08
C ASN A 440 17.00 12.65 23.01
N LEU A 441 17.02 11.36 22.63
CA LEU A 441 16.19 10.82 21.56
C LEU A 441 14.69 10.94 21.86
N THR A 442 14.33 10.81 23.14
CA THR A 442 12.97 11.02 23.64
C THR A 442 12.46 12.44 23.36
N TYR A 443 13.25 13.47 23.68
CA TYR A 443 12.92 14.86 23.37
C TYR A 443 12.79 15.09 21.86
N LEU A 444 13.78 14.60 21.09
CA LEU A 444 13.83 14.75 19.63
C LEU A 444 12.57 14.17 18.96
N LEU A 445 12.28 12.88 19.20
CA LEU A 445 11.14 12.19 18.59
C LEU A 445 9.80 12.74 19.07
N GLY A 446 9.73 13.20 20.32
CA GLY A 446 8.51 13.79 20.85
C GLY A 446 8.22 15.19 20.30
N LYS A 447 9.24 16.01 20.05
CA LYS A 447 9.09 17.28 19.31
C LYS A 447 8.73 17.03 17.85
N PHE A 448 9.29 16.00 17.24
CA PHE A 448 8.94 15.57 15.89
C PHE A 448 7.70 14.68 15.81
N ALA A 449 6.88 14.57 16.86
CA ALA A 449 5.67 13.74 16.81
C ALA A 449 4.63 14.21 15.76
N TYR A 450 4.78 15.40 15.18
CA TYR A 450 3.98 15.89 14.06
C TYR A 450 4.52 15.45 12.69
N LEU A 451 5.79 15.04 12.63
CA LEU A 451 6.42 14.44 11.46
C LEU A 451 6.26 12.92 11.61
N ASP A 452 5.44 12.31 10.76
CA ASP A 452 5.20 10.86 10.81
C ASP A 452 6.50 10.09 10.55
N VAL A 453 7.13 9.56 11.60
CA VAL A 453 8.33 8.71 11.48
C VAL A 453 7.98 7.45 10.70
N ALA A 454 8.81 7.10 9.72
CA ALA A 454 8.71 5.91 8.90
C ALA A 454 9.67 4.82 9.39
N SER A 455 10.93 5.18 9.67
CA SER A 455 11.91 4.29 10.28
C SER A 455 12.99 5.07 11.02
N MET A 456 13.67 4.37 11.92
CA MET A 456 14.83 4.86 12.63
C MET A 456 15.86 3.73 12.75
N ASN A 457 17.07 3.95 12.29
CA ASN A 457 18.18 3.01 12.48
C ASN A 457 19.26 3.67 13.35
N VAL A 458 19.87 2.87 14.22
CA VAL A 458 20.91 3.30 15.13
C VAL A 458 22.05 2.31 15.07
N PHE A 459 23.24 2.79 14.73
CA PHE A 459 24.42 1.98 14.55
C PHE A 459 25.55 2.45 15.43
N THR A 460 26.24 1.51 16.07
CA THR A 460 27.54 1.76 16.69
C THR A 460 28.62 1.64 15.62
N LEU A 461 29.38 2.70 15.43
CA LEU A 461 30.56 2.73 14.58
C LEU A 461 31.81 2.42 15.43
N PHE A 462 32.97 2.90 15.01
CA PHE A 462 34.22 2.84 15.78
C PHE A 462 34.27 3.95 16.86
N ASP A 463 35.14 3.80 17.86
CA ASP A 463 35.30 4.74 18.98
C ASP A 463 33.98 5.10 19.71
N ASP A 464 33.06 4.14 19.83
CA ASP A 464 31.72 4.29 20.41
C ASP A 464 30.84 5.39 19.80
N LEU A 465 31.21 5.87 18.61
CA LEU A 465 30.39 6.80 17.84
C LEU A 465 29.05 6.14 17.50
N LYS A 466 27.95 6.88 17.66
CA LYS A 466 26.64 6.43 17.19
C LYS A 466 26.24 7.18 15.93
N PHE A 467 25.68 6.44 14.98
CA PHE A 467 25.06 6.95 13.78
C PHE A 467 23.55 6.66 13.81
N PHE A 468 22.74 7.71 13.69
CA PHE A 468 21.29 7.64 13.60
C PHE A 468 20.88 7.99 12.18
N LYS A 469 19.93 7.25 11.64
CA LYS A 469 19.20 7.62 10.41
C LYS A 469 17.71 7.55 10.72
N ILE A 470 17.02 8.68 10.65
CA ILE A 470 15.58 8.79 10.93
C ILE A 470 14.89 9.26 9.65
N ASP A 471 14.04 8.42 9.10
CA ASP A 471 13.28 8.71 7.89
C ASP A 471 11.83 9.04 8.26
N PHE A 472 11.30 10.12 7.70
CA PHE A 472 9.94 10.61 7.89
C PHE A 472 9.15 10.47 6.59
N LYS A 473 7.85 10.18 6.70
CA LYS A 473 6.96 9.89 5.55
C LYS A 473 6.70 11.09 4.64
N HIS A 474 6.82 12.30 5.19
CA HIS A 474 6.42 13.53 4.52
C HIS A 474 7.52 14.59 4.64
N LEU A 475 7.66 15.41 3.61
CA LEU A 475 8.47 16.61 3.69
C LEU A 475 7.83 17.61 4.67
N PRO A 476 8.63 18.28 5.51
CA PRO A 476 8.16 19.42 6.28
C PRO A 476 7.88 20.61 5.37
N ASP A 477 7.05 21.54 5.83
CA ASP A 477 6.93 22.84 5.18
C ASP A 477 8.31 23.53 5.14
N PRO A 478 8.70 24.20 4.04
CA PRO A 478 10.02 24.82 3.92
C PRO A 478 10.38 25.77 5.07
N ASP A 479 9.39 26.49 5.60
CA ASP A 479 9.55 27.41 6.72
C ASP A 479 9.85 26.70 8.06
N SER A 480 9.61 25.38 8.14
CA SER A 480 9.84 24.56 9.33
C SER A 480 11.25 23.98 9.41
N ILE A 481 12.09 24.11 8.38
CA ILE A 481 13.44 23.51 8.36
C ILE A 481 14.30 24.11 9.48
N ASN A 482 14.30 25.44 9.65
CA ASN A 482 15.04 26.10 10.73
C ASN A 482 14.60 25.58 12.11
N HIS A 483 13.29 25.36 12.29
CA HIS A 483 12.78 24.80 13.54
C HIS A 483 13.25 23.37 13.78
N ILE A 484 13.34 22.55 12.74
CA ILE A 484 13.87 21.18 12.82
C ILE A 484 15.33 21.20 13.27
N GLU A 485 16.15 22.09 12.70
CA GLU A 485 17.55 22.27 13.09
C GLU A 485 17.69 22.69 14.56
N GLU A 486 16.91 23.69 15.00
CA GLU A 486 16.87 24.13 16.40
C GLU A 486 16.51 22.99 17.37
N VAL A 487 15.55 22.15 16.98
CA VAL A 487 15.14 20.98 17.79
C VAL A 487 16.24 19.93 17.86
N ILE A 488 16.96 19.66 16.76
CA ILE A 488 18.11 18.73 16.75
C ILE A 488 19.20 19.24 17.68
N GLU A 489 19.56 20.52 17.60
CA GLU A 489 20.58 21.12 18.46
C GLU A 489 20.17 21.09 19.93
N SER A 490 18.92 21.43 20.22
CA SER A 490 18.36 21.34 21.57
C SER A 490 18.36 19.92 22.12
N ALA A 491 18.23 18.89 21.26
CA ALA A 491 18.22 17.51 21.71
C ALA A 491 19.57 17.02 22.26
N PHE A 492 20.68 17.74 22.03
CA PHE A 492 21.97 17.45 22.65
C PHE A 492 22.11 18.04 24.07
N ASP A 493 21.17 18.88 24.49
CA ASP A 493 21.03 19.31 25.88
C ASP A 493 20.18 18.30 26.67
N MET A 494 20.86 17.47 27.47
CA MET A 494 20.21 16.44 28.29
C MET A 494 19.34 17.01 29.43
N SER A 495 19.39 18.32 29.69
CA SER A 495 18.49 18.97 30.64
C SER A 495 17.09 19.23 30.08
N GLN A 496 16.92 19.14 28.74
CA GLN A 496 15.63 19.29 28.08
C GLN A 496 14.65 18.24 28.59
N LYS A 497 13.48 18.71 29.02
CA LYS A 497 12.38 17.86 29.47
C LYS A 497 11.23 17.91 28.49
N LEU A 498 10.63 16.75 28.24
CA LEU A 498 9.40 16.64 27.49
C LEU A 498 8.32 15.98 28.36
N LEU A 499 7.18 16.65 28.48
CA LEU A 499 5.99 16.06 29.09
C LEU A 499 5.32 15.15 28.06
N LEU A 500 5.56 13.85 28.18
CA LEU A 500 4.89 12.85 27.35
C LEU A 500 3.55 12.46 27.98
N SER A 501 2.50 12.45 27.16
CA SER A 501 1.25 11.79 27.52
C SER A 501 1.48 10.28 27.57
N GLN A 502 1.06 9.62 28.66
CA GLN A 502 1.13 8.15 28.75
C GLN A 502 0.11 7.52 27.79
N PRO A 503 0.58 6.74 26.79
CA PRO A 503 -0.32 5.99 25.92
C PRO A 503 -0.89 4.78 26.66
N ARG A 504 -2.07 4.34 26.23
CA ARG A 504 -2.66 3.07 26.65
C ARG A 504 -2.17 1.96 25.72
N ILE A 505 -1.33 1.09 26.24
CA ILE A 505 -0.80 -0.09 25.54
C ILE A 505 -1.15 -1.31 26.38
N LYS A 506 -1.73 -2.35 25.78
CA LYS A 506 -2.04 -3.58 26.51
C LYS A 506 -0.92 -4.62 26.39
N PRO A 507 -0.69 -5.48 27.38
CA PRO A 507 0.33 -6.52 27.31
C PRO A 507 0.21 -7.41 26.07
N GLU A 508 -1.01 -7.79 25.68
CA GLU A 508 -1.28 -8.61 24.49
C GLU A 508 -0.98 -7.90 23.16
N GLU A 509 -0.72 -6.59 23.18
CA GLU A 509 -0.32 -5.82 22.01
C GLU A 509 1.20 -5.82 21.79
N ILE A 510 1.97 -6.41 22.71
CA ILE A 510 3.44 -6.46 22.66
C ILE A 510 3.88 -7.92 22.51
N THR A 511 4.77 -8.19 21.55
CA THR A 511 5.42 -9.50 21.39
C THR A 511 6.92 -9.33 21.33
N ILE A 512 7.68 -10.14 22.08
CA ILE A 512 9.15 -10.13 22.07
C ILE A 512 9.65 -11.52 21.65
N ASP A 513 10.47 -11.59 20.61
CA ASP A 513 11.19 -12.79 20.16
C ASP A 513 12.68 -12.64 20.46
N CYS A 514 13.10 -13.30 21.54
CA CYS A 514 14.49 -13.37 21.95
C CYS A 514 15.32 -14.38 21.15
N GLU A 515 14.74 -15.19 20.28
CA GLU A 515 15.46 -16.14 19.43
C GLU A 515 15.57 -15.65 17.97
N HIS A 516 15.38 -14.35 17.75
CA HIS A 516 15.44 -13.75 16.42
C HIS A 516 16.80 -13.92 15.75
N SER A 517 17.89 -13.52 16.41
CA SER A 517 19.28 -13.74 15.96
C SER A 517 20.24 -13.88 17.15
N LYS A 518 21.53 -14.15 16.90
CA LYS A 518 22.54 -14.19 17.98
C LYS A 518 22.77 -12.82 18.63
N ALA A 519 22.69 -11.73 17.86
CA ALA A 519 23.02 -10.38 18.32
C ALA A 519 21.78 -9.55 18.73
N TYR A 520 20.60 -9.88 18.19
CA TYR A 520 19.40 -9.06 18.33
C TYR A 520 18.17 -9.86 18.74
N ALA A 521 17.35 -9.25 19.59
CA ALA A 521 15.97 -9.63 19.87
C ALA A 521 15.01 -8.74 19.08
N GLN A 522 13.83 -9.27 18.77
CA GLN A 522 12.78 -8.55 18.06
C GLN A 522 11.65 -8.20 19.02
N MET A 523 11.09 -6.99 18.92
CA MET A 523 9.87 -6.60 19.59
C MET A 523 8.87 -6.00 18.59
N ASN A 524 7.62 -6.44 18.63
CA ASN A 524 6.52 -5.83 17.87
C ASN A 524 5.51 -5.20 18.82
N VAL A 525 4.99 -4.02 18.46
CA VAL A 525 3.95 -3.30 19.20
C VAL A 525 2.78 -3.00 18.27
N HIS A 526 1.61 -3.57 18.56
CA HIS A 526 0.41 -3.52 17.71
C HIS A 526 -0.77 -2.83 18.42
N THR A 527 -0.65 -1.53 18.68
CA THR A 527 -1.62 -0.77 19.49
C THR A 527 -2.40 0.28 18.67
N ALA A 528 -3.28 1.03 19.33
CA ALA A 528 -3.96 2.18 18.75
C ALA A 528 -2.97 3.33 18.51
N ASN A 529 -3.14 4.06 17.40
CA ASN A 529 -2.28 5.22 17.13
C ASN A 529 -2.54 6.32 18.17
N GLN A 530 -1.48 6.75 18.86
CA GLN A 530 -1.52 7.72 19.95
C GLN A 530 -0.36 8.70 19.79
N ARG A 531 -0.61 9.98 20.01
CA ARG A 531 0.41 11.03 19.87
C ARG A 531 1.55 10.78 20.86
N GLY A 532 2.79 10.80 20.37
CA GLY A 532 3.98 10.60 21.21
C GLY A 532 4.25 9.13 21.61
N LEU A 533 3.53 8.15 21.04
CA LEU A 533 3.71 6.73 21.34
C LEU A 533 5.18 6.27 21.16
N LEU A 534 5.81 6.60 20.04
CA LEU A 534 7.19 6.22 19.77
C LEU A 534 8.16 6.84 20.80
N ALA A 535 8.01 8.13 21.09
CA ALA A 535 8.85 8.81 22.09
C ALA A 535 8.67 8.20 23.49
N TYR A 536 7.45 7.78 23.85
CA TYR A 536 7.20 7.06 25.09
C TYR A 536 7.88 5.69 25.14
N ILE A 537 7.82 4.91 24.05
CA ILE A 537 8.50 3.61 23.96
C ILE A 537 10.02 3.79 24.11
N VAL A 538 10.60 4.76 23.41
CA VAL A 538 12.03 5.09 23.49
C VAL A 538 12.42 5.54 24.90
N ASN A 539 11.62 6.36 25.57
CA ASN A 539 11.86 6.74 26.97
C ASN A 539 11.92 5.51 27.89
N CYS A 540 11.01 4.55 27.70
CA CYS A 540 11.02 3.31 28.49
C CYS A 540 12.27 2.46 28.22
N PHE A 541 12.79 2.47 26.98
CA PHE A 541 14.05 1.82 26.65
C PHE A 541 15.24 2.52 27.30
N ASP A 542 15.28 3.85 27.28
CA ASP A 542 16.31 4.65 27.94
C ASP A 542 16.34 4.37 29.46
N GLU A 543 15.17 4.33 30.12
CA GLU A 543 15.05 3.98 31.56
C GLU A 543 15.60 2.58 31.90
N LEU A 544 15.56 1.66 30.94
CA LEU A 544 16.04 0.29 31.09
C LEU A 544 17.44 0.07 30.49
N ASN A 545 18.10 1.12 29.97
CA ASN A 545 19.36 1.02 29.23
C ASN A 545 19.33 -0.01 28.09
N ILE A 546 18.23 -0.01 27.32
CA ILE A 546 18.03 -0.88 26.16
C ILE A 546 18.48 -0.15 24.89
N ASN A 547 19.41 -0.75 24.15
CA ASN A 547 19.90 -0.21 22.88
C ASN A 547 19.05 -0.70 21.70
N ILE A 548 18.41 0.23 20.99
CA ILE A 548 17.72 -0.04 19.73
C ILE A 548 18.77 -0.09 18.62
N ALA A 549 18.70 -1.10 17.75
CA ALA A 549 19.51 -1.16 16.52
C ALA A 549 18.73 -0.66 15.31
N ALA A 550 17.46 -1.04 15.22
CA ALA A 550 16.55 -0.58 14.18
C ALA A 550 15.12 -0.51 14.69
N ALA A 551 14.35 0.42 14.15
CA ALA A 551 12.93 0.56 14.40
C ALA A 551 12.24 0.89 13.08
N LYS A 552 11.17 0.15 12.76
CA LYS A 552 10.29 0.45 11.62
C LYS A 552 8.93 0.83 12.18
N ILE A 553 8.45 2.00 11.79
CA ILE A 553 7.28 2.64 12.37
C ILE A 553 6.18 2.67 11.32
N HIS A 554 5.16 1.85 11.52
CA HIS A 554 4.04 1.79 10.59
C HIS A 554 2.75 2.25 11.27
N SER A 555 2.50 3.55 11.17
CA SER A 555 1.23 4.17 11.53
C SER A 555 0.23 4.13 10.37
N THR A 556 -0.98 3.69 10.68
CA THR A 556 -2.22 3.93 9.91
C THR A 556 -3.11 4.86 10.73
N LYS A 557 -4.17 5.44 10.14
CA LYS A 557 -5.03 6.45 10.81
C LYS A 557 -5.40 6.11 12.27
N ASN A 558 -5.70 4.84 12.57
CA ASN A 558 -6.16 4.43 13.90
C ASN A 558 -5.26 3.42 14.62
N ARG A 559 -4.26 2.84 13.93
CA ARG A 559 -3.42 1.77 14.50
C ARG A 559 -1.97 1.93 14.12
N VAL A 560 -1.11 1.51 15.04
CA VAL A 560 0.33 1.47 14.88
C VAL A 560 0.79 0.02 14.90
N ARG A 561 1.74 -0.29 14.03
CA ARG A 561 2.44 -1.57 13.96
C ARG A 561 3.93 -1.29 13.93
N ASP A 562 4.49 -1.14 15.11
CA ASP A 562 5.91 -0.83 15.25
C ASP A 562 6.71 -2.11 15.42
N TYR A 563 7.86 -2.13 14.78
CA TYR A 563 8.85 -3.18 14.84
C TYR A 563 10.13 -2.59 15.40
N PHE A 564 10.72 -3.23 16.40
CA PHE A 564 11.99 -2.86 17.00
C PHE A 564 12.94 -4.06 16.98
N LEU A 565 14.15 -3.82 16.48
CA LEU A 565 15.28 -4.72 16.61
C LEU A 565 16.19 -4.17 17.71
N ILE A 566 16.41 -4.98 18.74
CA ILE A 566 17.04 -4.57 20.00
C ILE A 566 18.30 -5.40 20.20
N GLU A 567 19.42 -4.75 20.56
CA GLU A 567 20.66 -5.45 20.89
C GLU A 567 20.49 -6.31 22.14
N LYS A 568 20.97 -7.57 22.12
CA LYS A 568 20.86 -8.53 23.24
C LYS A 568 21.77 -8.21 24.44
N GLN A 569 22.26 -6.99 24.55
CA GLN A 569 23.08 -6.56 25.68
C GLN A 569 22.21 -6.42 26.94
N ASN A 570 22.84 -6.40 28.13
CA ASN A 570 22.19 -6.10 29.42
C ASN A 570 21.07 -7.07 29.86
N GLN A 571 21.14 -8.37 29.53
CA GLN A 571 20.11 -9.35 29.94
C GLN A 571 18.68 -8.91 29.53
N MET A 572 18.54 -8.19 28.40
CA MET A 572 17.26 -7.64 27.95
C MET A 572 16.17 -8.73 27.93
N CYS A 573 16.52 -9.93 27.45
CA CYS A 573 15.61 -11.06 27.38
C CYS A 573 15.14 -11.58 28.74
N ASP A 574 16.00 -11.52 29.76
CA ASP A 574 15.63 -11.89 31.13
C ASP A 574 14.72 -10.84 31.79
N ASN A 575 14.70 -9.62 31.22
CA ASN A 575 13.90 -8.48 31.68
C ASN A 575 12.70 -8.17 30.78
N ALA A 576 12.33 -9.07 29.85
CA ALA A 576 11.26 -8.85 28.90
C ALA A 576 9.91 -8.53 29.59
N ASP A 577 9.57 -9.26 30.66
CA ASP A 577 8.35 -9.03 31.44
C ASP A 577 8.36 -7.66 32.14
N LYS A 578 9.53 -7.23 32.62
CA LYS A 578 9.71 -5.90 33.21
C LYS A 578 9.49 -4.81 32.17
N LEU A 579 10.02 -4.97 30.96
CA LEU A 579 9.79 -4.05 29.85
C LEU A 579 8.28 -3.95 29.50
N ILE A 580 7.59 -5.08 29.36
CA ILE A 580 6.14 -5.11 29.13
C ILE A 580 5.40 -4.39 30.26
N SER A 581 5.78 -4.63 31.52
CA SER A 581 5.15 -3.98 32.67
C SER A 581 5.30 -2.45 32.63
N ILE A 582 6.47 -1.93 32.24
CA ILE A 582 6.73 -0.49 32.15
C ILE A 582 5.96 0.13 30.98
N LEU A 583 5.97 -0.52 29.81
CA LEU A 583 5.25 -0.04 28.63
C LEU A 583 3.73 0.02 28.86
N THR A 584 3.19 -0.81 29.75
CA THR A 584 1.74 -0.94 30.00
C THR A 584 1.25 -0.19 31.24
N LYS A 585 2.11 0.56 31.94
CA LYS A 585 1.78 1.31 33.18
C LYS A 585 0.58 2.27 33.05
N GLY A 586 0.29 2.79 31.87
CA GLY A 586 -0.82 3.74 31.62
C GLY A 586 -2.24 3.13 31.62
N ASN A 587 -2.40 1.84 31.94
CA ASN A 587 -3.70 1.15 31.99
C ASN A 587 -4.35 1.10 33.38
N ASN A 588 -3.70 1.64 34.42
CA ASN A 588 -4.25 1.69 35.78
C ASN A 588 -4.99 2.98 36.07
#